data_AF-B9NP42-F1
#
_entry.id   AF-B9NP42-F1
#
_cell.length_a   1.000
_cell.length_b   1.000
_cell.length_c   1.000
_cell.angle_alpha   90.00
_cell.angle_beta   90.00
_cell.angle_gamma   90.00
#
_symmetry.space_group_name_H-M   'P 1'
#
loop_
_entity.id
_entity.type
_entity.pdbx_description
1 polymer ?
#
loop_
_entity_poly.entity_id
_entity_poly.type
_entity_poly.pdbx_seq_one_letter_code
_entity_poly.pdbx_strand_id
1 'polypeptide(L)'
;MIVTQEWTHSLTCMQQTVLLTAVRGPDGVAKYHPCKFLIRWYRRCVLLGALDHNVFTNPYDPRGGSFTGPSYEWPSGLDHDWTEKMNAVVERYLQSLDELPHHFQLHLMHAAEIIGYKHPDAVIRKWWHWVYLELVKDMHLAPETEAELDYRLGDSEAQWRATSSEATQS
;
A
#
# COMPACT_ATOMS: atom_id res chain seq x y z
N MET A 1 18.40 12.70 -6.13
CA MET A 1 18.22 11.52 -5.27
C MET A 1 16.76 11.13 -5.35
N ILE A 2 16.45 9.88 -5.71
CA ILE A 2 15.07 9.36 -5.80
C ILE A 2 14.82 8.50 -4.56
N VAL A 3 13.68 8.69 -3.89
CA VAL A 3 13.35 8.02 -2.62
C VAL A 3 12.44 6.81 -2.79
N THR A 4 11.87 6.63 -3.98
CA THR A 4 11.05 5.48 -4.34
C THR A 4 11.90 4.35 -4.92
N GLN A 5 11.40 3.11 -4.82
CA GLN A 5 12.03 1.96 -5.42
C GLN A 5 11.94 1.99 -6.95
N GLU A 6 12.95 1.45 -7.63
CA GLU A 6 13.08 1.51 -9.10
C GLU A 6 11.86 0.95 -9.85
N TRP A 7 11.23 -0.12 -9.32
CA TRP A 7 10.06 -0.72 -9.96
C TRP A 7 8.87 0.24 -10.10
N THR A 8 8.79 1.26 -9.25
CA THR A 8 7.72 2.27 -9.32
C THR A 8 7.89 3.20 -10.52
N HIS A 9 9.09 3.31 -11.09
CA HIS A 9 9.40 4.28 -12.16
C HIS A 9 8.88 3.84 -13.52
N SER A 10 8.53 2.56 -13.69
CA SER A 10 7.89 2.05 -14.91
C SER A 10 6.37 2.17 -14.90
N LEU A 11 5.77 2.64 -13.79
CA LEU A 11 4.33 2.85 -13.69
C LEU A 11 3.92 4.18 -14.35
N THR A 12 2.63 4.32 -14.64
CA THR A 12 2.06 5.60 -15.10
C THR A 12 2.21 6.68 -14.02
N CYS A 13 2.22 7.95 -14.41
CA CYS A 13 2.30 9.07 -13.46
C CYS A 13 1.14 9.04 -12.46
N MET A 14 -0.06 8.66 -12.89
CA MET A 14 -1.21 8.52 -12.00
C MET A 14 -1.03 7.39 -10.98
N GLN A 15 -0.55 6.20 -11.38
CA GLN A 15 -0.26 5.11 -10.46
C GLN A 15 0.84 5.50 -9.45
N GLN A 16 1.92 6.15 -9.91
CA GLN A 16 2.97 6.68 -9.03
C GLN A 16 2.39 7.67 -8.02
N THR A 17 1.49 8.56 -8.45
CA THR A 17 0.84 9.54 -7.59
C THR A 17 0.00 8.86 -6.50
N VAL A 18 -0.81 7.86 -6.86
CA VAL A 18 -1.59 7.08 -5.89
C VAL A 18 -0.67 6.46 -4.84
N LEU A 19 0.43 5.81 -5.26
CA LEU A 19 1.41 5.26 -4.32
C LEU A 19 1.97 6.35 -3.38
N LEU A 20 2.39 7.49 -3.91
CA LEU A 20 2.95 8.56 -3.08
C LEU A 20 1.94 9.15 -2.09
N THR A 21 0.68 9.29 -2.48
CA THR A 21 -0.38 9.81 -1.60
C THR A 21 -0.72 8.88 -0.44
N ALA A 22 -0.59 7.57 -0.61
CA ALA A 22 -0.89 6.59 0.43
C ALA A 22 0.24 6.40 1.47
N VAL A 23 1.40 7.03 1.29
CA VAL A 23 2.55 6.92 2.21
C VAL A 23 2.25 7.45 3.61
N ARG A 24 1.36 8.43 3.74
CA ARG A 24 1.03 9.05 5.03
C ARG A 24 0.00 8.22 5.79
N GLY A 25 0.17 8.17 7.12
CA GLY A 25 -0.88 7.62 7.98
C GLY A 25 -1.99 8.65 8.19
N PRO A 26 -3.19 8.21 8.61
CA PRO A 26 -4.28 9.13 8.88
C PRO A 26 -3.97 9.98 10.10
N ASP A 27 -4.42 11.24 10.07
CA ASP A 27 -4.40 12.11 11.23
C ASP A 27 -5.57 11.77 12.17
N GLY A 28 -5.45 12.16 13.45
CA GLY A 28 -6.51 11.96 14.46
C GLY A 28 -6.57 10.57 15.11
N VAL A 29 -5.76 9.61 14.66
CA VAL A 29 -5.68 8.27 15.25
C VAL A 29 -4.52 8.12 16.23
N ALA A 30 -4.60 7.15 17.13
CA ALA A 30 -3.53 6.87 18.09
C ALA A 30 -2.21 6.51 17.39
N LYS A 31 -1.08 6.97 17.95
CA LYS A 31 0.27 6.75 17.38
C LYS A 31 0.63 5.27 17.15
N TYR A 32 -0.01 4.34 17.85
CA TYR A 32 0.22 2.89 17.72
C TYR A 32 -1.04 2.12 17.30
N HIS A 33 -1.97 2.81 16.63
CA HIS A 33 -3.11 2.18 15.98
C HIS A 33 -2.65 1.10 14.98
N PRO A 34 -3.38 -0.03 14.80
CA PRO A 34 -3.03 -1.12 13.89
C PRO A 34 -2.64 -0.66 12.48
N CYS A 35 -3.30 0.36 11.95
CA CYS A 35 -3.00 0.95 10.64
C CYS A 35 -1.52 1.32 10.46
N LYS A 36 -0.84 1.81 11.50
CA LYS A 36 0.57 2.17 11.41
C LYS A 36 1.46 0.98 11.05
N PHE A 37 1.16 -0.20 11.59
CA PHE A 37 1.96 -1.39 11.36
C PHE A 37 1.73 -1.93 9.95
N LEU A 38 0.50 -1.85 9.43
CA LEU A 38 0.21 -2.14 8.03
C LEU A 38 0.91 -1.16 7.08
N ILE A 39 0.81 0.14 7.36
CA ILE A 39 1.41 1.20 6.54
C ILE A 39 2.96 1.13 6.55
N ARG A 40 3.58 0.67 7.63
CA ARG A 40 5.04 0.44 7.65
C ARG A 40 5.46 -0.55 6.58
N TRP A 41 4.71 -1.63 6.42
CA TRP A 41 4.98 -2.61 5.37
C TRP A 41 4.72 -2.02 3.99
N TYR A 42 3.61 -1.30 3.83
CA TYR A 42 3.29 -0.57 2.60
C TYR A 42 4.45 0.34 2.16
N ARG A 43 4.95 1.19 3.06
CA ARG A 43 6.08 2.09 2.79
C ARG A 43 7.34 1.33 2.40
N ARG A 44 7.61 0.19 3.03
CA ARG A 44 8.76 -0.68 2.71
C ARG A 44 8.69 -1.30 1.32
N CYS A 45 7.49 -1.41 0.72
CA CYS A 45 7.31 -1.89 -0.65
C CYS A 45 7.49 -0.79 -1.71
N VAL A 46 7.35 0.49 -1.33
CA VAL A 46 7.35 1.63 -2.28
C VAL A 46 8.59 2.51 -2.14
N LEU A 47 9.11 2.67 -0.93
CA LEU A 47 10.19 3.59 -0.59
C LEU A 47 11.50 2.84 -0.31
N LEU A 48 12.60 3.53 -0.54
CA LEU A 48 13.92 3.14 -0.05
C LEU A 48 14.06 3.51 1.43
N GLY A 49 14.92 2.78 2.16
CA GLY A 49 15.29 3.13 3.52
C GLY A 49 15.94 4.52 3.58
N ALA A 50 15.40 5.43 4.41
CA ALA A 50 15.89 6.81 4.46
C ALA A 50 17.32 6.96 5.02
N LEU A 51 17.83 5.95 5.73
CA LEU A 51 19.15 5.98 6.37
C LEU A 51 20.22 5.25 5.57
N ASP A 52 19.83 4.25 4.79
CA ASP A 52 20.73 3.28 4.16
C ASP A 52 20.39 2.99 2.69
N HIS A 53 19.33 3.63 2.16
CA HIS A 53 18.80 3.49 0.80
C HIS A 53 18.50 2.05 0.38
N ASN A 54 18.27 1.16 1.35
CA ASN A 54 18.01 -0.24 1.06
C ASN A 54 16.57 -0.49 0.63
N VAL A 55 16.39 -1.51 -0.20
CA VAL A 55 15.09 -2.13 -0.49
C VAL A 55 14.79 -3.14 0.62
N PHE A 56 13.62 -3.05 1.23
CA PHE A 56 13.17 -4.01 2.23
C PHE A 56 12.30 -5.08 1.58
N THR A 57 12.68 -6.34 1.76
CA THR A 57 11.96 -7.50 1.20
C THR A 57 11.13 -8.23 2.25
N ASN A 58 11.13 -7.76 3.50
CA ASN A 58 10.33 -8.31 4.58
C ASN A 58 9.82 -7.21 5.54
N PRO A 59 8.71 -7.47 6.27
CA PRO A 59 8.07 -6.49 7.16
C PRO A 59 8.70 -6.38 8.55
N TYR A 60 9.68 -7.23 8.90
CA TYR A 60 10.21 -7.36 10.26
C TYR A 60 11.68 -6.95 10.40
N ASP A 61 12.33 -6.53 9.32
CA ASP A 61 13.70 -6.03 9.36
C ASP A 61 13.81 -4.85 10.35
N PRO A 62 14.76 -4.89 11.31
CA PRO A 62 14.82 -3.94 12.42
C PRO A 62 15.17 -2.51 12.03
N ARG A 63 15.59 -2.26 10.77
CA ARG A 63 15.97 -0.94 10.27
C ARG A 63 14.75 -0.06 9.94
N GLY A 64 14.98 1.13 9.37
CA GLY A 64 13.92 2.03 8.86
C GLY A 64 13.26 2.96 9.90
N GLY A 65 13.72 2.94 11.15
CA GLY A 65 13.30 3.89 12.19
C GLY A 65 11.80 3.84 12.50
N SER A 66 11.19 4.96 12.92
CA SER A 66 9.76 4.94 13.27
C SER A 66 8.83 4.85 12.05
N PHE A 67 9.30 5.30 10.89
CA PHE A 67 8.52 5.55 9.68
C PHE A 67 8.41 4.33 8.77
N THR A 68 9.54 3.73 8.40
CA THR A 68 9.64 2.43 7.72
C THR A 68 10.18 1.37 8.66
N GLY A 69 9.89 1.45 9.97
CA GLY A 69 10.26 0.44 10.96
C GLY A 69 9.54 -0.89 10.76
N PRO A 70 9.86 -1.90 11.59
CA PRO A 70 9.21 -3.20 11.49
C PRO A 70 7.72 -3.10 11.82
N SER A 71 6.92 -3.90 11.14
CA SER A 71 5.48 -4.06 11.39
C SER A 71 5.21 -4.94 12.61
N TYR A 72 6.15 -5.79 12.99
CA TYR A 72 6.13 -6.58 14.23
C TYR A 72 7.56 -6.97 14.63
N GLU A 73 7.75 -7.36 15.88
CA GLU A 73 9.07 -7.77 16.38
C GLU A 73 9.41 -9.20 15.97
N TRP A 74 10.66 -9.40 15.55
CA TRP A 74 11.20 -10.71 15.21
C TRP A 74 12.71 -10.76 15.50
N PRO A 75 13.28 -11.91 15.91
CA PRO A 75 14.72 -12.03 16.08
C PRO A 75 15.49 -11.70 14.80
N SER A 76 16.49 -10.83 14.92
CA SER A 76 17.32 -10.41 13.79
C SER A 76 18.07 -11.61 13.18
N GLY A 77 18.08 -11.69 11.84
CA GLY A 77 18.83 -12.70 11.09
C GLY A 77 18.16 -14.07 11.00
N LEU A 78 16.92 -14.22 11.48
CA LEU A 78 16.12 -15.43 11.27
C LEU A 78 15.06 -15.18 10.21
N ASP A 79 15.10 -15.94 9.12
CA ASP A 79 14.06 -15.91 8.10
C ASP A 79 12.85 -16.74 8.54
N HIS A 80 11.66 -16.24 8.22
CA HIS A 80 10.42 -16.98 8.37
C HIS A 80 9.39 -16.51 7.34
N ASP A 81 8.34 -17.32 7.14
CA ASP A 81 7.16 -16.87 6.40
C ASP A 81 6.44 -15.79 7.22
N TRP A 82 6.55 -14.55 6.76
CA TRP A 82 5.99 -13.38 7.42
C TRP A 82 4.51 -13.16 7.15
N THR A 83 3.93 -13.88 6.18
CA THR A 83 2.56 -13.64 5.73
C THR A 83 1.56 -13.87 6.86
N GLU A 84 1.68 -14.95 7.63
CA GLU A 84 0.81 -15.23 8.79
C GLU A 84 0.83 -14.11 9.84
N LYS A 85 2.02 -13.56 10.14
CA LYS A 85 2.15 -12.46 11.10
C LYS A 85 1.53 -11.18 10.58
N MET A 86 1.68 -10.91 9.28
CA MET A 86 1.06 -9.75 8.65
C MET A 86 -0.46 -9.93 8.46
N ASN A 87 -0.97 -11.14 8.28
CA ASN A 87 -2.41 -11.40 8.27
C ASN A 87 -3.05 -10.99 9.60
N ALA A 88 -2.41 -11.31 10.73
CA ALA A 88 -2.86 -10.84 12.05
C ALA A 88 -2.77 -9.31 12.24
N VAL A 89 -1.94 -8.61 11.45
CA VAL A 89 -1.92 -7.13 11.41
C VAL A 89 -3.10 -6.61 10.57
N VAL A 90 -3.40 -7.24 9.45
CA VAL A 90 -4.55 -6.91 8.58
C VAL A 90 -5.87 -7.17 9.30
N GLU A 91 -6.03 -8.28 10.00
CA GLU A 91 -7.22 -8.57 10.80
C GLU A 91 -7.49 -7.48 11.84
N ARG A 92 -6.46 -7.09 12.60
CA ARG A 92 -6.56 -6.00 13.57
C ARG A 92 -6.85 -4.65 12.92
N TYR A 93 -6.32 -4.42 11.71
CA TYR A 93 -6.63 -3.24 10.93
C TYR A 93 -8.11 -3.20 10.53
N LEU A 94 -8.63 -4.28 9.95
CA LEU A 94 -10.04 -4.40 9.54
C LEU A 94 -10.99 -4.26 10.72
N GLN A 95 -10.67 -4.84 11.88
CA GLN A 95 -11.44 -4.69 13.11
C GLN A 95 -11.51 -3.23 13.64
N SER A 96 -10.60 -2.37 13.18
CA SER A 96 -10.49 -0.96 13.59
C SER A 96 -10.87 0.02 12.47
N LEU A 97 -11.43 -0.46 11.35
CA LEU A 97 -11.56 0.35 10.14
C LEU A 97 -12.49 1.55 10.30
N ASP A 98 -13.56 1.40 11.10
CA ASP A 98 -14.51 2.47 11.41
C ASP A 98 -13.88 3.66 12.16
N GLU A 99 -12.69 3.47 12.76
CA GLU A 99 -11.94 4.53 13.42
C GLU A 99 -11.17 5.43 12.43
N LEU A 100 -11.09 5.02 11.16
CA LEU A 100 -10.21 5.64 10.17
C LEU A 100 -10.96 6.61 9.25
N PRO A 101 -10.31 7.72 8.85
CA PRO A 101 -10.85 8.57 7.80
C PRO A 101 -11.06 7.78 6.50
N HIS A 102 -12.26 7.83 5.94
CA HIS A 102 -12.61 7.13 4.70
C HIS A 102 -11.64 7.40 3.55
N HIS A 103 -11.19 8.66 3.41
CA HIS A 103 -10.24 9.04 2.36
C HIS A 103 -8.88 8.35 2.49
N PHE A 104 -8.42 8.13 3.73
CA PHE A 104 -7.20 7.36 3.97
C PHE A 104 -7.39 5.89 3.56
N GLN A 105 -8.52 5.28 3.95
CA GLN A 105 -8.84 3.90 3.58
C GLN A 105 -8.88 3.70 2.06
N LEU A 106 -9.53 4.62 1.32
CA LEU A 106 -9.57 4.57 -0.14
C LEU A 106 -8.17 4.64 -0.76
N HIS A 107 -7.33 5.58 -0.32
CA HIS A 107 -5.96 5.69 -0.83
C HIS A 107 -5.13 4.43 -0.55
N LEU A 108 -5.25 3.86 0.65
CA LEU A 108 -4.53 2.63 0.99
C LEU A 108 -5.02 1.44 0.16
N MET A 109 -6.34 1.31 -0.06
CA MET A 109 -6.94 0.26 -0.89
C MET A 109 -6.43 0.34 -2.34
N HIS A 110 -6.45 1.52 -2.96
CA HIS A 110 -5.92 1.70 -4.31
C HIS A 110 -4.40 1.51 -4.40
N ALA A 111 -3.66 1.84 -3.34
CA ALA A 111 -2.23 1.57 -3.31
C ALA A 111 -1.93 0.07 -3.14
N ALA A 112 -2.73 -0.66 -2.36
CA ALA A 112 -2.68 -2.11 -2.23
C ALA A 112 -2.98 -2.80 -3.57
N GLU A 113 -3.97 -2.30 -4.32
CA GLU A 113 -4.31 -2.73 -5.67
C GLU A 113 -3.10 -2.64 -6.61
N ILE A 114 -2.43 -1.49 -6.67
CA ILE A 114 -1.26 -1.27 -7.53
C ILE A 114 -0.12 -2.21 -7.14
N ILE A 115 0.21 -2.34 -5.84
CA ILE A 115 1.27 -3.27 -5.41
C ILE A 115 0.86 -4.72 -5.73
N GLY A 116 -0.41 -5.06 -5.52
CA GLY A 116 -0.98 -6.38 -5.75
C GLY A 116 -0.92 -6.83 -7.21
N TYR A 117 -0.94 -5.90 -8.16
CA TYR A 117 -0.77 -6.20 -9.58
C TYR A 117 0.67 -6.03 -10.07
N LYS A 118 1.37 -4.99 -9.62
CA LYS A 118 2.58 -4.50 -10.31
C LYS A 118 3.90 -4.79 -9.59
N HIS A 119 3.90 -5.15 -8.30
CA HIS A 119 5.15 -5.32 -7.58
C HIS A 119 5.99 -6.49 -8.16
N PRO A 120 7.31 -6.35 -8.34
CA PRO A 120 8.13 -7.37 -9.02
C PRO A 120 8.27 -8.67 -8.20
N ASP A 121 8.43 -8.56 -6.88
CA ASP A 121 8.47 -9.70 -5.98
C ASP A 121 7.10 -10.40 -5.90
N ALA A 122 7.05 -11.69 -6.25
CA ALA A 122 5.82 -12.45 -6.36
C ALA A 122 5.13 -12.71 -5.01
N VAL A 123 5.89 -12.82 -3.91
CA VAL A 123 5.33 -13.03 -2.56
C VAL A 123 4.66 -11.75 -2.09
N ILE A 124 5.36 -10.61 -2.24
CA ILE A 124 4.83 -9.29 -1.90
C ILE A 124 3.61 -8.98 -2.76
N ARG A 125 3.70 -9.18 -4.08
CA ARG A 125 2.61 -8.98 -5.04
C ARG A 125 1.38 -9.79 -4.65
N LYS A 126 1.53 -11.11 -4.47
CA LYS A 126 0.42 -12.00 -4.10
C LYS A 126 -0.22 -11.61 -2.77
N TRP A 127 0.58 -11.25 -1.77
CA TRP A 127 0.08 -10.87 -0.46
C TRP A 127 -0.68 -9.53 -0.50
N TRP A 128 -0.16 -8.51 -1.18
CA TRP A 128 -0.86 -7.24 -1.34
C TRP A 128 -2.12 -7.35 -2.20
N HIS A 129 -2.13 -8.24 -3.19
CA HIS A 129 -3.36 -8.54 -3.93
C HIS A 129 -4.43 -9.15 -3.02
N TRP A 130 -4.04 -10.08 -2.13
CA TRP A 130 -4.97 -10.59 -1.12
C TRP A 130 -5.47 -9.47 -0.19
N VAL A 131 -4.60 -8.58 0.30
CA VAL A 131 -5.00 -7.42 1.12
C VAL A 131 -5.99 -6.54 0.36
N TYR A 132 -5.72 -6.20 -0.89
CA TYR A 132 -6.63 -5.45 -1.75
C TYR A 132 -8.02 -6.10 -1.80
N LEU A 133 -8.10 -7.41 -2.04
CA LEU A 133 -9.36 -8.13 -2.09
C LEU A 133 -10.11 -8.12 -0.75
N GLU A 134 -9.42 -8.25 0.38
CA GLU A 134 -10.05 -8.13 1.70
C GLU A 134 -10.61 -6.72 1.94
N LEU A 135 -9.89 -5.66 1.55
CA LEU A 135 -10.36 -4.27 1.69
C LEU A 135 -11.58 -3.99 0.80
N VAL A 136 -11.56 -4.47 -0.45
CA VAL A 136 -12.70 -4.37 -1.38
C VAL A 136 -13.92 -5.10 -0.82
N LYS A 137 -13.72 -6.31 -0.29
CA LYS A 137 -14.78 -7.13 0.29
C LYS A 137 -15.40 -6.48 1.53
N ASP A 138 -14.57 -5.94 2.42
CA ASP A 138 -15.03 -5.23 3.61
C ASP A 138 -15.89 -4.00 3.25
N MET A 139 -15.49 -3.28 2.20
CA MET A 139 -16.27 -2.16 1.65
C MET A 139 -17.45 -2.58 0.77
N HIS A 140 -17.70 -3.88 0.57
CA HIS A 140 -18.77 -4.41 -0.28
C HIS A 140 -18.69 -3.95 -1.74
N LEU A 141 -17.48 -3.80 -2.27
CA LEU A 141 -17.22 -3.39 -3.65
C LEU A 141 -16.93 -4.61 -4.56
N ALA A 142 -16.95 -4.38 -5.87
CA ALA A 142 -16.40 -5.33 -6.83
C ALA A 142 -14.90 -5.04 -7.06
N PRO A 143 -14.03 -6.07 -7.05
CA PRO A 143 -12.62 -5.87 -7.35
C PRO A 143 -12.44 -5.53 -8.83
N GLU A 144 -11.64 -4.50 -9.09
CA GLU A 144 -11.20 -4.10 -10.41
C GLU A 144 -10.09 -5.04 -10.89
N THR A 145 -10.12 -5.38 -12.18
CA THR A 145 -9.05 -6.12 -12.87
C THR A 145 -7.83 -5.24 -13.11
N GLU A 146 -6.66 -5.85 -13.37
CA GLU A 146 -5.45 -5.09 -13.72
C GLU A 146 -5.65 -4.18 -14.95
N ALA A 147 -6.41 -4.64 -15.95
CA ALA A 147 -6.68 -3.86 -17.16
C ALA A 147 -7.58 -2.65 -16.89
N GLU A 148 -8.57 -2.79 -16.01
CA GLU A 148 -9.43 -1.68 -15.59
C GLU A 148 -8.64 -0.67 -14.74
N LEU A 149 -7.75 -1.14 -13.85
CA LEU A 149 -6.80 -0.29 -13.12
C LEU A 149 -5.94 0.53 -14.07
N ASP A 150 -5.32 -0.13 -15.05
CA ASP A 150 -4.45 0.53 -16.03
C ASP A 150 -5.23 1.52 -16.90
N TYR A 151 -6.51 1.25 -17.18
CA TYR A 151 -7.37 2.19 -17.90
C TYR A 151 -7.75 3.40 -17.04
N ARG A 152 -8.11 3.20 -15.77
CA ARG A 152 -8.52 4.26 -14.83
C ARG A 152 -7.37 5.14 -14.37
N LEU A 153 -6.19 4.55 -14.14
CA LEU A 153 -4.96 5.23 -13.71
C LEU A 153 -3.93 5.34 -14.84
N GLY A 154 -4.39 5.40 -16.09
CA GLY A 154 -3.55 5.68 -17.26
C GLY A 154 -3.19 7.16 -17.37
N ASP A 155 -2.13 7.50 -18.10
CA ASP A 155 -1.71 8.91 -18.32
C ASP A 155 -2.47 9.59 -19.48
N SER A 156 -3.74 9.21 -19.71
CA SER A 156 -4.58 9.74 -20.78
C SER A 156 -5.76 10.54 -20.23
N GLU A 157 -5.81 11.83 -20.57
CA GLU A 157 -6.92 12.70 -20.20
C GLU A 157 -8.27 12.18 -20.72
N ALA A 158 -8.29 11.59 -21.93
CA ALA A 158 -9.51 11.03 -22.50
C ALA A 158 -10.03 9.84 -21.69
N GLN A 159 -9.14 8.95 -21.21
CA GLN A 159 -9.51 7.82 -20.35
C GLN A 159 -10.00 8.32 -18.98
N TRP A 160 -9.31 9.32 -18.42
CA TRP A 160 -9.73 9.96 -17.17
C TRP A 160 -11.13 10.58 -17.30
N ARG A 161 -11.41 11.37 -18.35
CA ARG A 161 -12.74 11.96 -18.58
C ARG A 161 -13.82 10.90 -18.72
N ALA A 162 -13.53 9.77 -19.37
CA ALA A 162 -14.48 8.68 -19.56
C ALA A 162 -14.88 7.95 -18.26
N THR A 163 -14.08 8.04 -17.20
CA THR A 163 -14.27 7.32 -15.94
C THR A 163 -14.49 8.22 -14.72
N SER A 164 -14.15 9.51 -14.84
CA SER A 164 -14.29 10.50 -13.78
C SER A 164 -15.74 10.93 -13.55
N SER A 165 -16.05 11.34 -12.31
CA SER A 165 -17.33 11.97 -11.98
C SER A 165 -17.44 13.33 -12.67
N GLU A 166 -18.65 13.73 -13.08
CA GLU A 166 -18.93 15.07 -13.59
C GLU A 166 -18.45 16.18 -12.63
N ALA A 167 -18.49 15.90 -11.32
CA ALA A 167 -18.04 16.83 -10.28
C ALA A 167 -16.54 17.20 -10.36
N THR A 168 -15.73 16.41 -11.07
CA THR A 168 -14.29 16.65 -11.24
C THR A 168 -13.90 17.15 -12.63
N GLN A 169 -14.85 17.35 -13.54
CA GLN A 169 -14.57 17.64 -14.96
C GLN A 169 -14.47 19.14 -15.31
N SER A 170 -14.71 20.03 -14.33
CA SER A 170 -14.72 21.49 -14.50
C SER A 170 -13.33 22.10 -14.68
#